data_AF-A0A8C2LQG8-F1
#
_entry.id   AF-A0A8C2LQG8-F1
#
_cell.length_a   1.000
_cell.length_b   1.000
_cell.length_c   1.000
_cell.angle_alpha   90.00
_cell.angle_beta   90.00
_cell.angle_gamma   90.00
#
_symmetry.space_group_name_H-M   'P 1'
#
loop_
_entity.id
_entity.type
_entity.pdbx_description
1 polymer ?
#
loop_
_entity_poly.entity_id
_entity_poly.type
_entity_poly.pdbx_seq_one_letter_code
_entity_poly.pdbx_strand_id
1 'polypeptide(L)'
;MPREDRATWKSNYFLKIIQLLDDYPKCFIVGADNVGSKPMQQIRMSLRGKAVVLVGIRGHLDNNPALEKLLPHIQGNVGFVFTKEDLTEIRDMLLANKVPAAARAGAIAPCKVTVPAQNTGLGPEKTSFFQALGITTKTSRVTCQYFCYFIGK
;
A
#
# COMPACT_ATOMS: atom_id res chain seq x y z
N MET A 1 -18.59 -13.94 14.41
CA MET A 1 -18.17 -13.45 15.73
C MET A 1 -19.17 -12.38 16.15
N PRO A 2 -19.75 -12.43 17.37
CA PRO A 2 -20.72 -11.44 17.83
C PRO A 2 -20.08 -10.06 17.82
N ARG A 3 -20.88 -9.03 17.51
CA ARG A 3 -20.41 -7.64 17.51
C ARG A 3 -20.30 -7.19 18.96
N GLU A 4 -19.10 -7.27 19.53
CA GLU A 4 -18.80 -6.70 20.85
C GLU A 4 -19.13 -5.20 20.89
N ASP A 5 -19.45 -4.70 22.08
CA ASP A 5 -19.66 -3.27 22.30
C ASP A 5 -18.44 -2.47 21.84
N ARG A 6 -18.69 -1.32 21.19
CA ARG A 6 -17.62 -0.50 20.61
C ARG A 6 -16.58 -0.06 21.64
N ALA A 7 -17.00 0.13 22.90
CA ALA A 7 -16.12 0.51 23.99
C ALA A 7 -15.20 -0.64 24.41
N THR A 8 -15.74 -1.85 24.61
CA THR A 8 -14.95 -3.03 24.98
C THR A 8 -14.00 -3.45 23.87
N TRP A 9 -14.45 -3.39 22.61
CA TRP A 9 -13.58 -3.64 21.46
C TRP A 9 -12.38 -2.68 21.40
N LYS A 10 -12.60 -1.38 21.64
CA LYS A 10 -11.51 -0.39 21.68
C LYS A 10 -10.53 -0.66 22.81
N SER A 11 -11.03 -0.98 24.01
CA SER A 11 -10.18 -1.30 25.17
C SER A 11 -9.34 -2.56 24.92
N ASN A 12 -9.95 -3.62 24.39
CA ASN A 12 -9.26 -4.85 24.01
C ASN A 12 -8.20 -4.60 22.92
N TYR A 13 -8.53 -3.76 21.94
CA TYR A 13 -7.59 -3.36 20.90
C TYR A 13 -6.38 -2.65 21.50
N PHE A 14 -6.62 -1.74 22.45
CA PHE A 14 -5.59 -0.95 23.11
C PHE A 14 -4.66 -1.81 23.97
N LEU A 15 -5.21 -2.71 24.79
CA LEU A 15 -4.43 -3.66 25.59
C LEU A 15 -3.50 -4.50 24.69
N LYS A 16 -3.98 -4.89 23.51
CA LYS A 16 -3.18 -5.61 22.52
C LYS A 16 -2.03 -4.76 21.96
N ILE A 17 -2.22 -3.45 21.79
CA ILE A 17 -1.13 -2.56 21.33
C ILE A 17 -0.06 -2.44 22.41
N ILE A 18 -0.45 -2.20 23.66
CA ILE A 18 0.49 -2.09 24.79
C ILE A 18 1.29 -3.38 24.92
N GLN A 19 0.60 -4.53 24.90
CA GLN A 19 1.27 -5.82 24.98
C GLN A 19 2.29 -6.03 23.86
N LEU A 20 1.97 -5.62 22.62
CA LEU A 20 2.90 -5.71 21.50
C LEU A 20 4.06 -4.70 21.59
N LEU A 21 3.84 -3.54 22.22
CA LEU A 21 4.91 -2.57 22.49
C LEU A 21 5.89 -3.08 23.56
N ASP A 22 5.38 -3.77 24.57
CA ASP A 22 6.21 -4.35 25.64
C ASP A 22 6.94 -5.62 25.16
N ASP A 23 6.27 -6.45 24.36
CA ASP A 23 6.83 -7.72 23.87
C ASP A 23 7.94 -7.50 22.82
N TYR A 24 7.86 -6.44 22.03
CA TYR A 24 8.73 -6.20 20.87
C TYR A 24 9.51 -4.88 21.02
N PRO A 25 10.85 -4.93 21.13
CA PRO A 25 11.66 -3.73 21.36
C PRO A 25 11.77 -2.81 20.12
N LYS A 26 11.45 -3.31 18.93
CA LYS A 26 11.57 -2.58 17.66
C LYS A 26 10.23 -2.54 16.94
N CYS A 27 9.89 -1.37 16.38
CA CYS A 27 8.70 -1.19 15.58
C CYS A 27 8.97 -0.37 14.31
N PHE A 28 8.27 -0.70 13.23
CA PHE A 28 8.19 0.13 12.03
C PHE A 28 6.84 0.83 11.96
N ILE A 29 6.89 2.06 11.47
CA ILE A 29 5.72 2.82 11.06
C ILE A 29 5.63 2.73 9.54
N VAL A 30 4.53 2.19 9.04
CA VAL A 30 4.29 1.97 7.62
C VAL A 30 3.03 2.71 7.20
N GLY A 31 3.13 3.57 6.20
CA GLY A 31 1.95 4.13 5.52
C GLY A 31 1.24 3.04 4.73
N ALA A 32 -0.03 2.78 5.05
CA ALA A 32 -0.88 1.78 4.40
C ALA A 32 -1.87 2.44 3.42
N ASP A 33 -1.48 3.55 2.79
CA ASP A 33 -2.31 4.23 1.80
C ASP A 33 -2.38 3.41 0.51
N ASN A 34 -3.58 3.27 -0.05
CA ASN A 34 -3.85 2.51 -1.28
C ASN A 34 -3.49 1.00 -1.23
N VAL A 35 -3.35 0.42 -0.04
CA VAL A 35 -3.10 -1.02 0.12
C VAL A 35 -4.41 -1.79 0.20
N GLY A 36 -4.66 -2.66 -0.79
CA GLY A 36 -5.82 -3.56 -0.78
C GLY A 36 -5.70 -4.68 0.25
N SER A 37 -6.82 -5.35 0.55
CA SER A 37 -6.87 -6.46 1.53
C SER A 37 -5.96 -7.63 1.16
N LYS A 38 -5.84 -7.95 -0.15
CA LYS A 38 -5.04 -9.08 -0.63
C LYS A 38 -3.52 -8.85 -0.45
N PRO A 39 -2.93 -7.72 -0.89
CA PRO A 39 -1.55 -7.38 -0.56
C PRO A 39 -1.26 -7.39 0.95
N MET A 40 -2.16 -6.81 1.76
CA MET A 40 -2.00 -6.80 3.23
C MET A 40 -1.99 -8.21 3.81
N GLN A 41 -2.83 -9.11 3.29
CA GLN A 41 -2.85 -10.51 3.70
C GLN A 41 -1.56 -11.24 3.31
N GLN A 42 -1.02 -11.01 2.11
CA GLN A 42 0.26 -11.58 1.69
C GLN A 42 1.43 -11.08 2.54
N ILE A 43 1.45 -9.78 2.87
CA ILE A 43 2.43 -9.19 3.79
C ILE A 43 2.32 -9.84 5.17
N ARG A 44 1.09 -10.05 5.68
CA ARG A 44 0.88 -10.75 6.95
C ARG A 44 1.32 -12.22 6.92
N MET A 45 1.17 -12.90 5.80
CA MET A 45 1.61 -14.29 5.65
C MET A 45 3.13 -14.40 5.59
N SER A 46 3.80 -13.51 4.85
CA SER A 46 5.27 -13.49 4.73
C SER A 46 5.98 -13.08 6.01
N LEU A 47 5.36 -12.20 6.81
CA LEU A 47 5.89 -11.77 8.11
C LEU A 47 5.55 -12.73 9.26
N ARG A 48 4.78 -13.79 9.01
CA ARG A 48 4.31 -14.69 10.06
C ARG A 48 5.50 -15.37 10.75
N GLY A 49 5.59 -15.21 12.07
CA GLY A 49 6.68 -15.76 12.90
C GLY A 49 7.85 -14.80 13.11
N LYS A 50 8.03 -13.80 12.24
CA LYS A 50 9.10 -12.80 12.31
C LYS A 50 8.62 -11.45 12.84
N ALA A 51 7.44 -11.03 12.41
CA ALA A 51 6.84 -9.76 12.77
C ALA A 51 5.32 -9.81 12.85
N VAL A 52 4.76 -8.90 13.65
CA VAL A 52 3.31 -8.74 13.83
C VAL A 52 2.88 -7.40 13.24
N VAL A 53 1.96 -7.45 12.28
CA VAL A 53 1.39 -6.24 11.64
C VAL A 53 0.07 -5.87 12.31
N LEU A 54 -0.03 -4.63 12.78
CA LEU A 54 -1.22 -4.06 13.40
C LEU A 54 -1.56 -2.73 12.73
N VAL A 55 -2.82 -2.52 12.31
CA VAL A 55 -3.24 -1.24 11.70
C VAL A 55 -3.87 -0.37 12.78
N GLY A 56 -3.24 0.75 13.12
CA GLY A 56 -3.55 1.49 14.35
C GLY A 56 -4.56 2.62 14.17
N ILE A 57 -5.30 2.90 15.24
CA ILE A 57 -6.06 4.14 15.43
C ILE A 57 -5.26 5.02 16.41
N ARG A 58 -5.17 6.33 16.16
CA ARG A 58 -4.38 7.35 16.91
C ARG A 58 -4.62 7.45 18.44
N GLY A 59 -5.46 6.61 19.02
CA GLY A 59 -6.33 6.97 20.14
C GLY A 59 -5.71 7.30 21.51
N HIS A 60 -4.49 6.88 21.86
CA HIS A 60 -3.95 7.07 23.22
C HIS A 60 -2.43 6.78 23.36
N LEU A 61 -1.59 7.30 22.45
CA LEU A 61 -0.13 7.12 22.52
C LEU A 61 0.57 8.06 23.53
N ASP A 62 -0.18 8.90 24.24
CA ASP A 62 0.35 10.02 25.03
C ASP A 62 1.04 9.58 26.34
N ASN A 63 0.93 8.30 26.72
CA ASN A 63 1.42 7.81 28.02
C ASN A 63 2.90 7.42 28.04
N ASN A 64 3.63 7.50 26.92
CA ASN A 64 5.05 7.16 26.90
C ASN A 64 5.86 8.24 26.15
N PRO A 65 6.87 8.87 26.78
CA PRO A 65 7.66 9.94 26.17
C PRO A 65 8.44 9.50 24.91
N ALA A 66 8.70 8.20 24.74
CA ALA A 66 9.29 7.68 23.50
C ALA A 66 8.32 7.75 22.30
N LEU A 67 7.01 7.77 22.54
CA LEU A 67 5.97 7.81 21.51
C LEU A 67 5.65 9.24 21.05
N GLU A 68 6.02 10.28 21.81
CA GLU A 68 5.86 11.68 21.38
C GLU A 68 6.60 11.97 20.07
N LYS A 69 7.78 11.36 19.89
CA LYS A 69 8.54 11.45 18.63
C LYS A 69 7.84 10.73 17.46
N LEU A 70 6.95 9.79 17.75
CA LEU A 70 6.21 9.03 16.74
C LEU A 70 4.88 9.70 16.38
N LEU A 71 4.30 10.52 17.26
CA LEU A 71 3.08 11.29 17.00
C LEU A 71 3.07 12.06 15.66
N PRO A 72 4.14 12.78 15.25
CA PRO A 72 4.14 13.48 13.97
C PRO A 72 4.08 12.53 12.76
N HIS A 73 4.58 11.31 12.88
CA HIS A 73 4.62 10.31 11.80
C HIS A 73 3.34 9.48 11.69
N ILE A 74 2.49 9.47 12.73
CA ILE A 74 1.21 8.78 12.72
C ILE A 74 0.16 9.72 12.09
N GLN A 75 0.25 9.98 10.79
CA GLN A 75 -0.75 10.74 10.02
C GLN A 75 -1.35 9.86 8.92
N GLY A 76 -2.67 9.86 8.80
CA GLY A 76 -3.37 9.07 7.77
C GLY A 76 -3.56 7.60 8.15
N ASN A 77 -3.59 6.73 7.13
CA ASN A 77 -3.76 5.29 7.32
C ASN A 77 -2.41 4.64 7.63
N VAL A 78 -2.12 4.42 8.92
CA VAL A 78 -0.82 3.95 9.37
C VAL A 78 -0.91 2.56 9.99
N GLY A 79 0.04 1.71 9.63
CA GLY A 79 0.29 0.41 10.23
C GLY A 79 1.57 0.41 11.07
N PHE A 80 1.53 -0.35 12.16
CA PHE A 80 2.67 -0.71 12.98
C PHE A 80 3.10 -2.13 12.64
N VAL A 81 4.40 -2.33 12.45
CA VAL A 81 5.00 -3.66 12.29
C VAL A 81 5.97 -3.87 13.44
N PHE A 82 5.61 -4.76 14.36
CA PHE A 82 6.38 -5.09 15.55
C PHE A 82 7.30 -6.27 15.29
N THR A 83 8.56 -6.17 15.74
CA THR A 83 9.60 -7.11 15.34
C THR A 83 10.66 -7.29 16.43
N LYS A 84 11.22 -8.50 16.55
CA LYS A 84 12.39 -8.76 17.40
C LYS A 84 13.68 -8.91 16.60
N GLU A 85 13.55 -9.23 15.31
CA GLU A 85 14.67 -9.45 14.39
C GLU A 85 15.32 -8.12 13.95
N ASP A 86 16.21 -8.20 12.97
CA ASP A 86 16.90 -7.04 12.44
C ASP A 86 16.05 -6.18 11.51
N LEU A 87 16.25 -4.87 11.63
CA LEU A 87 15.49 -3.85 10.90
C LEU A 87 15.73 -3.95 9.38
N THR A 88 16.95 -4.33 8.99
CA THR A 88 17.34 -4.47 7.59
C THR A 88 16.59 -5.60 6.89
N GLU A 89 16.55 -6.78 7.50
CA GLU A 89 15.85 -7.95 6.93
C GLU A 89 14.37 -7.67 6.72
N ILE A 90 13.72 -7.06 7.71
CA ILE A 90 12.29 -6.79 7.65
C ILE A 90 11.98 -5.69 6.64
N ARG A 91 12.83 -4.67 6.53
CA ARG A 91 12.73 -3.67 5.48
C ARG A 91 12.83 -4.32 4.10
N ASP A 92 13.78 -5.22 3.90
CA ASP A 92 13.97 -5.88 2.61
C ASP A 92 12.81 -6.84 2.29
N MET A 93 12.27 -7.54 3.29
CA MET A 93 11.05 -8.35 3.14
C MET A 93 9.83 -7.48 2.80
N LEU A 94 9.67 -6.32 3.44
CA LEU A 94 8.58 -5.38 3.13
C LEU A 94 8.71 -4.82 1.70
N LEU A 95 9.93 -4.49 1.27
CA LEU A 95 10.20 -3.99 -0.07
C LEU A 95 10.03 -5.07 -1.14
N ALA A 96 10.45 -6.31 -0.86
CA ALA A 96 10.28 -7.45 -1.77
C ALA A 96 8.81 -7.79 -2.03
N ASN A 97 7.95 -7.59 -1.03
CA ASN A 97 6.50 -7.83 -1.13
C ASN A 97 5.72 -6.63 -1.67
N LYS A 98 6.39 -5.60 -2.21
CA LYS A 98 5.72 -4.46 -2.84
C LYS A 98 5.05 -4.90 -4.13
N VAL A 99 3.74 -5.17 -4.06
CA VAL A 99 2.95 -5.58 -5.23
C VAL A 99 2.68 -4.37 -6.14
N PRO A 100 3.04 -4.42 -7.43
CA PRO A 100 2.60 -3.41 -8.39
C PRO A 100 1.08 -3.52 -8.54
N ALA A 101 0.37 -2.49 -8.09
CA ALA A 101 -1.07 -2.39 -8.27
C ALA A 101 -1.38 -1.66 -9.59
N ALA A 102 -2.42 -2.11 -10.29
CA ALA A 102 -2.94 -1.38 -11.44
C ALA A 102 -3.41 0.02 -11.02
N ALA A 103 -3.14 1.02 -11.85
CA ALA A 103 -3.59 2.38 -11.61
C ALA A 103 -5.13 2.41 -11.54
N ARG A 104 -5.67 3.02 -10.48
CA ARG A 104 -7.12 3.19 -10.32
C ARG A 104 -7.55 4.51 -10.95
N ALA A 105 -8.67 4.51 -11.68
CA ALA A 105 -9.24 5.75 -12.19
C ALA A 105 -9.49 6.75 -11.05
N GLY A 106 -9.05 7.99 -11.22
CA GLY A 106 -9.13 9.06 -10.22
C GLY A 106 -8.02 9.07 -9.17
N ALA A 107 -7.08 8.12 -9.18
CA ALA A 107 -5.90 8.17 -8.32
C ALA A 107 -4.81 9.08 -8.92
N ILE A 108 -4.16 9.88 -8.08
CA ILE A 108 -2.98 10.67 -8.48
C ILE A 108 -1.82 9.71 -8.72
N ALA A 109 -1.17 9.83 -9.89
CA ALA A 109 -0.03 8.99 -10.23
C ALA A 109 1.19 9.35 -9.37
N PRO A 110 1.77 8.41 -8.60
CA PRO A 110 2.94 8.70 -7.77
C PRO A 110 4.24 8.80 -8.59
N CYS A 111 4.25 8.26 -9.82
CA CYS A 111 5.38 8.25 -10.73
C CYS A 111 4.91 8.48 -12.17
N LYS A 112 5.81 8.94 -13.04
CA LYS A 112 5.53 9.15 -14.47
C LYS A 112 5.14 7.84 -15.13
N VAL A 113 3.97 7.80 -15.76
CA VAL A 113 3.47 6.63 -16.50
C VAL A 113 3.89 6.75 -17.97
N THR A 114 4.52 5.70 -18.49
CA THR A 114 4.96 5.62 -19.89
C THR A 114 4.33 4.43 -20.58
N VAL A 115 3.95 4.60 -21.85
CA VAL A 115 3.42 3.52 -22.68
C VAL A 115 4.44 3.21 -23.76
N PRO A 116 5.03 1.98 -23.80
CA PRO A 116 5.96 1.60 -24.83
C PRO A 116 5.27 1.46 -26.20
N ALA A 117 5.98 1.76 -27.27
CA ALA A 117 5.51 1.54 -28.63
C ALA A 117 5.42 0.03 -28.91
N GLN A 118 4.21 -0.50 -29.04
CA GLN A 118 3.98 -1.92 -29.32
C GLN A 118 2.64 -2.12 -30.04
N ASN A 119 2.52 -3.22 -30.80
CA ASN A 119 1.23 -3.65 -31.34
C ASN A 119 0.36 -4.21 -30.22
N THR A 120 -0.89 -3.74 -30.13
CA THR A 120 -1.83 -4.13 -29.08
C THR A 120 -2.69 -5.34 -29.40
N GLY A 121 -2.78 -5.72 -30.67
CA GLY A 121 -3.78 -6.70 -31.10
C GLY A 121 -5.23 -6.23 -30.92
N LEU A 122 -5.47 -4.96 -30.55
CA LEU A 122 -6.81 -4.38 -30.48
C LEU A 122 -7.25 -3.95 -31.89
N GLY A 123 -8.51 -4.25 -32.20
CA GLY A 123 -9.14 -3.83 -33.45
C GLY A 123 -9.30 -2.31 -33.55
N PRO A 124 -9.48 -1.77 -34.77
CA PRO A 124 -9.51 -0.34 -35.05
C PRO A 124 -10.67 0.42 -34.38
N GLU A 125 -11.72 -0.28 -33.96
CA GLU A 125 -12.90 0.31 -33.30
C GLU A 125 -12.57 1.03 -31.98
N LYS A 126 -11.53 0.58 -31.26
CA LYS A 126 -11.15 1.13 -29.96
C LYS A 126 -10.08 2.24 -30.04
N THR A 127 -9.74 2.71 -31.23
CA THR A 127 -8.73 3.77 -31.44
C THR A 127 -9.14 5.12 -30.86
N SER A 128 -10.44 5.44 -30.91
CA SER A 128 -11.01 6.69 -30.39
C SER A 128 -10.75 6.90 -28.89
N PHE A 129 -10.79 5.81 -28.11
CA PHE A 129 -10.50 5.84 -26.67
C PHE A 129 -9.06 6.30 -26.39
N PHE A 130 -8.09 5.84 -27.17
CA PHE A 130 -6.68 6.20 -26.99
C PHE A 130 -6.38 7.63 -27.46
N GLN A 131 -7.07 8.09 -28.50
CA GLN A 131 -7.01 9.48 -28.95
C GLN A 131 -7.56 10.44 -27.88
N ALA A 132 -8.65 10.07 -27.20
CA ALA A 132 -9.19 10.85 -26.08
C ALA A 132 -8.22 10.95 -24.89
N LEU A 133 -7.35 9.94 -24.70
CA LEU A 133 -6.27 9.95 -23.71
C LEU A 133 -5.01 10.68 -24.18
N GLY A 134 -5.01 11.26 -25.39
CA GLY A 134 -3.86 11.94 -25.98
C GLY A 134 -2.76 11.00 -26.50
N ILE A 135 -3.01 9.68 -26.57
CA ILE A 135 -2.04 8.71 -27.06
C ILE A 135 -2.16 8.62 -28.58
N THR A 136 -1.06 8.91 -29.28
CA THR A 136 -1.01 8.81 -30.74
C THR A 136 -0.97 7.34 -31.18
N THR A 137 -1.94 6.93 -31.99
CA THR A 137 -2.07 5.56 -32.51
C THR A 137 -2.05 5.55 -34.03
N LYS A 138 -1.48 4.50 -34.63
CA LYS A 138 -1.60 4.23 -36.08
C LYS A 138 -2.16 2.83 -36.29
N THR A 139 -3.10 2.70 -37.21
CA THR A 139 -3.68 1.42 -37.60
C THR A 139 -2.88 0.82 -38.76
N SER A 140 -2.37 -0.40 -38.59
CA SER A 140 -1.65 -1.14 -39.63
C SER A 140 -2.21 -2.56 -39.75
N ARG A 141 -2.59 -2.97 -40.97
CA ARG A 141 -3.08 -4.33 -41.31
C ARG A 141 -3.93 -4.95 -40.19
N VAL A 142 -5.07 -4.32 -39.88
CA VAL A 142 -6.10 -4.81 -38.94
C VAL A 142 -5.79 -4.62 -37.44
N THR A 143 -4.60 -4.15 -37.04
CA THR A 143 -4.23 -3.97 -35.63
C THR A 143 -3.71 -2.57 -35.29
N CYS A 144 -3.95 -2.11 -34.07
CA CYS A 144 -3.51 -0.80 -33.57
C CYS A 144 -2.11 -0.84 -32.96
N GLN A 145 -1.22 0.03 -33.44
CA GLN A 145 0.12 0.23 -32.88
C GLN A 145 0.23 1.59 -32.17
N TYR A 146 0.92 1.60 -31.04
CA TYR A 146 1.25 2.83 -30.31
C TYR A 146 2.60 3.40 -30.75
N PHE A 147 2.73 4.72 -30.70
CA PHE A 147 4.03 5.38 -30.59
C PHE A 147 4.31 5.67 -29.12
N CYS A 148 5.59 5.64 -28.73
CA CYS A 148 6.00 5.85 -27.35
C CYS A 148 5.43 7.18 -26.84
N TYR A 149 4.63 7.14 -25.77
CA TYR A 149 3.94 8.32 -25.27
C TYR A 149 4.10 8.49 -23.76
N PHE A 150 4.28 9.73 -23.36
CA PHE A 150 4.36 10.14 -21.96
C PHE A 150 2.99 10.63 -21.51
N ILE A 151 2.34 9.90 -20.62
CA ILE A 151 1.14 10.41 -19.94
C ILE A 151 1.65 11.19 -18.72
N GLY A 152 1.78 12.49 -18.88
CA GLY A 152 2.29 13.40 -17.86
C GLY A 152 1.31 14.53 -17.58
N LYS A 153 0.52 14.37 -16.52
CA LYS A 153 0.22 15.40 -15.51
C LYS A 153 0.00 14.70 -14.17
#